data_AF-A0A7V8XKZ3-F1
#
_entry.id   AF-A0A7V8XKZ3-F1
#
_cell.length_a   1.000
_cell.length_b   1.000
_cell.length_c   1.000
_cell.angle_alpha   90.00
_cell.angle_beta   90.00
_cell.angle_gamma   90.00
#
_symmetry.space_group_name_H-M   'P 1'
#
loop_
_entity.id
_entity.type
_entity.pdbx_description
1 polymer ?
#
loop_
_entity_poly.entity_id
_entity_poly.type
_entity_poly.pdbx_seq_one_letter_code
_entity_poly.pdbx_strand_id
1 'polypeptide(L)'
;DLNCGLKAYRAEVLHGLRIYGELHRFIPVLAHYRGFRVAEVPVNHRPREHGRSRYGMERYVRGFLDLLTVTFMGRYRHRPLHLFGGLGLGLSLLGGVVLAYLTVLKLAGQAIGQRPLLTLGVLLVVVGIQLLSLGLLSELITSHHEERTSTRRTQDLHVDEILH
;
A
#
# COMPACT_ATOMS: atom_id res chain seq x y z
N ASP A 1 9.48 17.81 9.88
CA ASP A 1 8.02 17.91 9.64
C ASP A 1 7.73 17.85 8.13
N LEU A 2 7.14 16.76 7.63
CA LEU A 2 6.91 16.51 6.20
C LEU A 2 5.89 17.48 5.56
N ASN A 3 5.08 18.14 6.40
CA ASN A 3 4.02 19.07 6.03
C ASN A 3 4.46 20.55 6.05
N CYS A 4 5.72 20.83 6.36
CA CYS A 4 6.27 22.18 6.23
C CYS A 4 6.38 22.54 4.74
N GLY A 5 5.81 23.68 4.34
CA GLY A 5 5.84 24.16 2.94
C GLY A 5 7.20 24.69 2.48
N LEU A 6 8.16 24.86 3.40
CA LEU A 6 9.50 25.33 3.09
C LEU A 6 10.42 24.13 2.86
N LYS A 7 10.73 23.85 1.58
CA LYS A 7 11.60 22.74 1.18
C LYS A 7 12.63 23.26 0.18
N ALA A 8 13.91 23.07 0.47
CA ALA A 8 15.01 23.44 -0.41
C ALA A 8 15.72 22.18 -0.90
N TYR A 9 15.96 22.10 -2.21
CA TYR A 9 16.62 20.95 -2.85
C TYR A 9 17.75 21.46 -3.76
N ARG A 10 18.82 20.67 -3.88
CA ARG A 10 19.80 20.88 -4.96
C ARG A 10 19.17 20.40 -6.27
N ALA A 11 19.48 21.05 -7.39
CA ALA A 11 18.95 20.69 -8.71
C ALA A 11 19.19 19.21 -9.06
N GLU A 12 20.33 18.66 -8.66
CA GLU A 12 20.71 17.25 -8.81
C GLU A 12 19.73 16.27 -8.14
N VAL A 13 19.08 16.67 -7.04
CA VAL A 13 18.08 15.84 -6.34
C VAL A 13 16.81 15.70 -7.18
N LEU A 14 16.50 16.73 -7.99
CA LEU A 14 15.32 16.78 -8.84
C LEU A 14 15.57 16.16 -10.22
N HIS A 15 16.81 16.16 -10.70
CA HIS A 15 17.19 15.44 -11.92
C HIS A 15 17.01 13.93 -11.74
N GLY A 16 16.04 13.35 -12.46
CA GLY A 16 15.67 11.93 -12.36
C GLY A 16 14.43 11.64 -11.50
N LEU A 17 13.84 12.66 -10.86
CA LEU A 17 12.53 12.55 -10.22
C LEU A 17 11.44 12.93 -11.21
N ARG A 18 10.72 11.93 -11.75
CA ARG A 18 9.43 12.17 -12.42
C ARG A 18 8.38 12.49 -11.34
N ILE A 19 8.26 13.78 -11.02
CA ILE A 19 7.25 14.28 -10.09
C ILE A 19 5.91 14.34 -10.84
N TYR A 20 4.93 13.55 -10.43
CA TYR A 20 3.58 13.55 -11.00
C TYR A 20 2.54 13.77 -9.89
N GLY A 21 1.64 14.73 -10.07
CA GLY A 21 0.54 15.04 -9.13
C GLY A 21 0.98 15.32 -7.69
N GLU A 22 0.37 14.62 -6.74
CA GLU A 22 0.57 14.76 -5.28
C GLU A 22 1.92 14.21 -4.77
N LEU A 23 2.78 13.63 -5.63
CA LEU A 23 4.07 13.07 -5.18
C LEU A 23 5.08 14.14 -4.73
N HIS A 24 4.84 15.41 -5.04
CA HIS A 24 5.71 16.52 -4.63
C HIS A 24 5.89 16.63 -3.10
N ARG A 25 4.93 16.14 -2.31
CA ARG A 25 5.03 16.10 -0.85
C ARG A 25 6.05 15.06 -0.34
N PHE A 26 6.28 14.00 -1.11
CA PHE A 26 7.16 12.87 -0.76
C PHE A 26 8.59 13.01 -1.31
N ILE A 27 8.93 14.12 -1.96
CA ILE A 27 10.29 14.37 -2.48
C ILE A 27 11.39 14.14 -1.42
N PRO A 28 11.25 14.59 -0.15
CA PRO A 28 12.28 14.33 0.86
C PRO A 28 12.49 12.84 1.13
N VAL A 29 11.39 12.07 1.16
CA VAL A 29 11.44 10.62 1.39
C VAL A 29 12.07 9.90 0.20
N LEU A 30 11.69 10.28 -1.04
CA LEU A 30 12.30 9.72 -2.24
C LEU A 30 13.79 10.08 -2.39
N ALA A 31 14.18 11.28 -1.98
CA ALA A 31 15.58 11.72 -1.97
C ALA A 31 16.41 10.88 -0.97
N HIS A 32 15.88 10.65 0.24
CA HIS A 32 16.51 9.77 1.22
C HIS A 32 16.67 8.34 0.69
N TYR A 33 15.63 7.77 0.07
CA TYR A 33 15.71 6.42 -0.54
C TYR A 33 16.73 6.32 -1.68
N ARG A 34 17.07 7.42 -2.34
CA ARG A 34 18.13 7.48 -3.35
C ARG A 34 19.53 7.74 -2.75
N GLY A 35 19.66 7.78 -1.44
CA GLY A 35 20.94 7.99 -0.75
C GLY A 35 21.35 9.46 -0.56
N PHE A 36 20.46 10.41 -0.86
CA PHE A 36 20.72 11.82 -0.57
C PHE A 36 20.55 12.10 0.93
N ARG A 37 21.42 12.97 1.46
CA ARG A 37 21.32 13.44 2.85
C ARG A 37 20.18 14.44 2.97
N VAL A 38 19.19 14.10 3.78
CA VAL A 38 18.05 14.95 4.13
C VAL A 38 18.23 15.42 5.57
N ALA A 39 18.18 16.73 5.79
CA ALA A 39 18.26 17.32 7.11
C ALA A 39 17.02 18.18 7.36
N GLU A 40 16.46 18.07 8.56
CA GLU A 40 15.41 18.99 9.02
C GLU A 40 16.07 20.14 9.78
N VAL A 41 15.87 21.37 9.31
CA VAL A 41 16.34 22.57 10.01
C VAL A 41 15.18 23.08 10.87
N PRO A 42 15.36 23.25 12.19
CA PRO A 42 14.31 23.78 13.05
C PRO A 42 14.05 25.26 12.69
N VAL A 43 12.87 25.53 12.14
CA VAL A 43 12.38 26.90 11.92
C VAL A 43 11.49 27.27 13.10
N ASN A 44 11.68 28.48 13.62
CA ASN A 44 10.95 29.00 14.76
C ASN A 44 9.47 29.20 14.39
N HIS A 45 8.62 28.22 14.68
CA HIS A 45 7.18 28.34 14.50
C HIS A 45 6.60 29.08 15.70
N ARG A 46 6.12 30.32 15.47
CA ARG A 46 5.33 31.05 16.47
C ARG A 46 4.16 30.17 16.93
N PRO A 47 3.94 30.00 18.24
CA PRO A 47 2.83 29.22 18.76
C PRO A 47 1.50 29.88 18.38
N ARG A 48 0.49 29.07 18.03
CA ARG A 48 -0.87 29.53 17.76
C ARG A 48 -1.54 29.93 19.07
N GLU A 49 -2.00 31.17 19.17
CA GLU A 49 -2.61 31.71 20.40
C GLU A 49 -4.12 31.41 20.52
N HIS A 50 -4.81 30.97 19.45
CA HIS A 50 -6.24 30.66 19.49
C HIS A 50 -6.61 29.44 18.63
N GLY A 51 -7.50 28.60 19.17
CA GLY A 51 -8.14 27.49 18.45
C GLY A 51 -8.30 26.25 19.32
N ARG A 52 -9.55 25.80 19.54
CA ARG A 52 -9.80 24.47 20.09
C ARG A 52 -9.18 23.44 19.16
N SER A 53 -8.40 22.54 19.75
CA SER A 53 -7.95 21.29 19.15
C SER A 53 -9.16 20.61 18.48
N ARG A 54 -9.27 20.69 17.14
CA ARG A 54 -10.22 19.88 16.35
C ARG A 54 -9.66 18.46 16.19
N TYR A 55 -9.27 17.84 17.30
CA TYR A 55 -8.74 16.48 17.34
C TYR A 55 -9.92 15.52 17.26
N GLY A 56 -10.54 15.47 16.10
CA GLY A 56 -11.64 14.56 15.79
C GLY A 56 -11.14 13.18 15.37
N MET A 57 -12.06 12.22 15.41
CA MET A 57 -11.91 10.83 14.90
C MET A 57 -11.32 10.76 13.48
N GLU A 58 -11.52 11.82 12.69
CA GLU A 58 -10.95 12.00 11.36
C GLU A 58 -9.41 11.90 11.33
N ARG A 59 -8.72 12.25 12.41
CA ARG A 59 -7.25 12.10 12.53
C ARG A 59 -6.82 10.66 12.81
N TYR A 60 -7.62 9.87 13.51
CA TYR A 60 -7.34 8.45 13.70
C TYR A 60 -7.54 7.67 12.40
N VAL A 61 -8.62 7.97 11.66
CA VAL A 61 -8.84 7.39 10.33
C VAL A 61 -7.76 7.82 9.35
N ARG A 62 -7.43 9.12 9.27
CA ARG A 62 -6.32 9.59 8.42
C ARG A 62 -4.97 9.03 8.85
N GLY A 63 -4.69 8.94 10.15
CA GLY A 63 -3.46 8.35 10.66
C GLY A 63 -3.34 6.85 10.36
N PHE A 64 -4.45 6.12 10.45
CA PHE A 64 -4.51 4.72 10.03
C PHE A 64 -4.32 4.56 8.52
N LEU A 65 -4.99 5.37 7.71
CA LEU A 65 -4.82 5.38 6.25
C LEU A 65 -3.41 5.82 5.84
N ASP A 66 -2.79 6.77 6.53
CA ASP A 66 -1.41 7.19 6.31
C ASP A 66 -0.43 6.09 6.70
N LEU A 67 -0.64 5.40 7.83
CA LEU A 67 0.18 4.26 8.22
C LEU A 67 0.04 3.11 7.21
N LEU A 68 -1.18 2.86 6.74
CA LEU A 68 -1.46 1.90 5.68
C LEU A 68 -0.70 2.29 4.40
N THR A 69 -0.75 3.57 4.02
CA THR A 69 -0.07 4.12 2.83
C THR A 69 1.45 4.06 2.95
N VAL A 70 2.02 4.43 4.10
CA VAL A 70 3.47 4.39 4.35
C VAL A 70 3.96 2.95 4.42
N THR A 71 3.23 2.06 5.07
CA THR A 71 3.56 0.63 5.08
C THR A 71 3.44 0.06 3.67
N PHE A 72 2.42 0.47 2.90
CA PHE A 72 2.25 0.15 1.48
C PHE A 72 3.49 0.54 0.67
N MET A 73 3.87 1.82 0.76
CA MET A 73 4.95 2.40 -0.04
C MET A 73 6.35 1.88 0.36
N GLY A 74 6.56 1.58 1.65
CA GLY A 74 7.84 1.10 2.19
C GLY A 74 8.06 -0.41 2.10
N ARG A 75 7.00 -1.23 2.26
CA ARG A 75 7.12 -2.69 2.33
C ARG A 75 6.57 -3.43 1.10
N TYR A 76 5.64 -2.84 0.34
CA TYR A 76 4.92 -3.54 -0.75
C TYR A 76 5.50 -3.34 -2.14
N ARG A 77 6.46 -2.42 -2.29
CA ARG A 77 7.14 -2.25 -3.57
C ARG A 77 7.93 -3.48 -4.04
N HIS A 78 8.11 -4.48 -3.17
CA HIS A 78 8.90 -5.66 -3.46
C HIS A 78 8.16 -7.00 -3.39
N ARG A 79 7.01 -7.13 -2.68
CA ARG A 79 6.20 -8.38 -2.58
C ARG A 79 4.72 -8.12 -2.26
N PRO A 80 3.92 -7.59 -3.20
CA PRO A 80 2.51 -7.27 -2.99
C PRO A 80 1.64 -8.49 -2.61
N LEU A 81 2.01 -9.69 -3.03
CA LEU A 81 1.27 -10.92 -2.73
C LEU A 81 1.14 -11.22 -1.23
N HIS A 82 2.15 -10.91 -0.41
CA HIS A 82 2.19 -11.38 0.97
C HIS A 82 1.10 -10.80 1.88
N LEU A 83 0.62 -9.56 1.62
CA LEU A 83 -0.46 -8.97 2.42
C LEU A 83 -1.82 -9.38 1.94
N PHE A 84 -2.13 -9.10 0.67
CA PHE A 84 -3.47 -9.40 0.16
C PHE A 84 -3.69 -10.90 0.05
N GLY A 85 -2.66 -11.66 -0.34
CA GLY A 85 -2.68 -13.11 -0.35
C GLY A 85 -2.71 -13.68 1.07
N GLY A 86 -1.87 -13.21 2.00
CA GLY A 86 -1.87 -13.70 3.38
C GLY A 86 -3.19 -13.42 4.10
N LEU A 87 -3.70 -12.19 3.99
CA LEU A 87 -4.97 -11.78 4.60
C LEU A 87 -6.17 -12.46 3.92
N GLY A 88 -6.13 -12.61 2.59
CA GLY A 88 -7.14 -13.33 1.82
C GLY A 88 -7.21 -14.82 2.18
N LEU A 89 -6.05 -15.50 2.29
CA LEU A 89 -5.97 -16.88 2.79
C LEU A 89 -6.54 -17.02 4.20
N GLY A 90 -6.18 -16.10 5.11
CA GLY A 90 -6.69 -16.10 6.48
C GLY A 90 -8.22 -15.98 6.53
N LEU A 91 -8.80 -15.05 5.77
CA LEU A 91 -10.25 -14.87 5.70
C LEU A 91 -10.97 -16.05 5.04
N SER A 92 -10.41 -16.60 3.94
CA SER A 92 -10.97 -17.78 3.28
C SER A 92 -10.92 -19.03 4.16
N LEU A 93 -9.84 -19.24 4.91
CA LEU A 93 -9.72 -20.33 5.87
C LEU A 93 -10.75 -20.19 7.00
N LEU A 94 -10.86 -18.98 7.58
CA LEU A 94 -11.83 -18.71 8.64
C LEU A 94 -13.27 -18.93 8.15
N GLY A 95 -13.63 -18.39 6.98
CA GLY A 95 -14.93 -18.62 6.36
C GLY A 95 -15.18 -20.09 6.04
N GLY A 96 -14.14 -20.80 5.58
CA GLY A 96 -14.17 -22.25 5.32
C GLY A 96 -14.45 -23.06 6.58
N VAL A 97 -13.82 -22.72 7.71
CA VAL A 97 -14.08 -23.37 9.02
C VAL A 97 -15.52 -23.13 9.47
N VAL A 98 -16.03 -21.90 9.33
CA VAL A 98 -17.42 -21.56 9.65
C VAL A 98 -18.40 -22.38 8.78
N LEU A 99 -18.13 -22.48 7.48
CA LEU A 99 -18.96 -23.26 6.56
C LEU A 99 -18.86 -24.77 6.82
N ALA A 100 -17.68 -25.28 7.17
CA ALA A 100 -17.49 -26.69 7.53
C ALA A 100 -18.29 -27.04 8.79
N TYR A 101 -18.23 -26.18 9.82
CA TYR A 101 -19.03 -26.32 11.04
C TYR A 101 -20.53 -26.35 10.74
N LEU A 102 -21.02 -25.42 9.90
CA LEU A 102 -22.42 -25.39 9.50
C LEU A 102 -22.80 -26.61 8.65
N THR A 103 -21.89 -27.12 7.81
CA THR A 103 -22.10 -28.34 7.03
C THR A 103 -22.31 -29.56 7.94
N VAL A 104 -21.52 -29.70 9.00
CA VAL A 104 -21.68 -30.78 10.00
C VAL A 104 -23.04 -30.68 10.70
N LEU A 105 -23.45 -29.48 11.13
CA LEU A 105 -24.78 -29.24 11.69
C LEU A 105 -25.91 -29.60 10.70
N LYS A 106 -25.68 -29.43 9.40
CA LYS A 106 -26.69 -29.73 8.37
C LYS A 106 -26.91 -31.21 8.25
N LEU A 107 -25.81 -31.96 8.27
CA LEU A 107 -25.82 -33.42 8.25
C LEU A 107 -26.48 -34.01 9.50
N ALA A 108 -26.42 -33.29 10.63
CA ALA A 108 -27.15 -33.62 11.86
C ALA A 108 -28.66 -33.27 11.80
N GLY A 109 -29.20 -32.86 10.65
CA GLY A 109 -30.63 -32.62 10.42
C GLY A 109 -31.13 -31.23 10.84
N GLN A 110 -30.24 -30.31 11.23
CA GLN A 110 -30.64 -28.95 11.63
C GLN A 110 -30.89 -28.05 10.41
N ALA A 111 -31.95 -27.24 10.46
CA ALA A 111 -32.21 -26.21 9.46
C ALA A 111 -31.28 -25.00 9.65
N ILE A 112 -30.47 -24.71 8.63
CA ILE A 112 -29.40 -23.67 8.71
C ILE A 112 -29.68 -22.45 7.83
N GLY A 113 -30.64 -22.52 6.90
CA GLY A 113 -30.88 -21.47 5.90
C GLY A 113 -31.17 -20.08 6.48
N GLN A 114 -31.69 -20.01 7.72
CA GLN A 114 -32.02 -18.75 8.42
C GLN A 114 -30.89 -18.21 9.29
N ARG A 115 -29.74 -18.92 9.42
CA ARG A 115 -28.67 -18.50 10.32
C ARG A 115 -27.77 -17.46 9.65
N PRO A 116 -27.61 -16.25 10.21
CA PRO A 116 -26.73 -15.21 9.65
C PRO A 116 -25.25 -15.62 9.61
N LEU A 117 -24.87 -16.69 10.33
CA LEU A 117 -23.54 -17.31 10.21
C LEU A 117 -23.27 -17.89 8.82
N LEU A 118 -24.30 -18.36 8.09
CA LEU A 118 -24.11 -18.94 6.76
C LEU A 118 -23.73 -17.86 5.75
N THR A 119 -24.46 -16.74 5.77
CA THR A 119 -24.17 -15.59 4.91
C THR A 119 -22.81 -14.98 5.24
N LEU A 120 -22.47 -14.87 6.53
CA LEU A 120 -21.14 -14.42 6.96
C LEU A 120 -20.03 -15.35 6.49
N GLY A 121 -20.20 -16.68 6.62
CA GLY A 121 -19.23 -17.67 6.18
C GLY A 121 -18.97 -17.61 4.67
N VAL A 122 -20.03 -17.53 3.86
CA VAL A 122 -19.92 -17.35 2.41
C VAL A 122 -19.24 -16.02 2.07
N LEU A 123 -19.64 -14.92 2.72
CA LEU A 123 -19.06 -13.60 2.48
C LEU A 123 -17.56 -13.56 2.81
N LEU A 124 -17.14 -14.16 3.92
CA LEU A 124 -15.73 -14.28 4.30
C LEU A 124 -14.92 -15.04 3.24
N VAL A 125 -15.45 -16.14 2.70
CA VAL A 125 -14.79 -16.91 1.63
C VAL A 125 -14.68 -16.09 0.34
N VAL A 126 -15.76 -15.44 -0.08
CA VAL A 126 -15.79 -14.62 -1.30
C VAL A 126 -14.80 -13.46 -1.20
N VAL A 127 -14.82 -12.72 -0.08
CA VAL A 127 -13.89 -11.61 0.16
C VAL A 127 -12.45 -12.12 0.24
N GLY A 128 -12.21 -13.26 0.89
CA GLY A 128 -10.88 -13.85 0.97
C GLY A 128 -10.32 -14.25 -0.41
N ILE A 129 -11.15 -14.86 -1.28
CA ILE A 129 -10.77 -15.21 -2.66
C ILE A 129 -10.50 -13.95 -3.49
N GLN A 130 -11.31 -12.89 -3.32
CA GLN A 130 -11.11 -11.61 -4.00
C GLN A 130 -9.77 -10.97 -3.62
N LEU A 131 -9.43 -10.97 -2.34
CA LEU A 131 -8.15 -10.43 -1.85
C LEU A 131 -6.95 -11.26 -2.33
N LEU A 132 -7.08 -12.59 -2.35
CA LEU A 132 -6.08 -13.47 -2.95
C LEU A 132 -5.85 -13.15 -4.42
N SER A 133 -6.92 -12.99 -5.19
CA SER A 133 -6.87 -12.64 -6.61
C SER A 133 -6.21 -11.29 -6.83
N LEU A 134 -6.56 -10.27 -6.03
CA LEU A 134 -5.94 -8.94 -6.08
C LEU A 134 -4.44 -9.00 -5.74
N GLY A 135 -4.03 -9.85 -4.79
CA GLY A 135 -2.63 -10.08 -4.47
C GLY A 135 -1.84 -10.64 -5.65
N LEU A 136 -2.38 -11.68 -6.31
CA LEU A 136 -1.76 -12.27 -7.50
C LEU A 136 -1.69 -11.29 -8.68
N LEU A 137 -2.76 -10.53 -8.92
CA LEU A 137 -2.78 -9.49 -9.96
C LEU A 137 -1.73 -8.41 -9.69
N SER A 138 -1.58 -8.01 -8.43
CA SER A 138 -0.58 -7.00 -8.04
C SER A 138 0.85 -7.50 -8.29
N GLU A 139 1.12 -8.78 -8.02
CA GLU A 139 2.42 -9.41 -8.32
C GLU A 139 2.68 -9.44 -9.84
N LEU A 140 1.70 -9.86 -10.64
CA LEU A 140 1.79 -9.91 -12.11
C LEU A 140 2.02 -8.52 -12.73
N ILE A 141 1.34 -7.49 -12.23
CA ILE A 141 1.52 -6.12 -12.72
C ILE A 141 2.93 -5.62 -12.38
N THR A 142 3.41 -5.93 -11.17
CA THR A 142 4.74 -5.52 -10.72
C THR A 142 5.82 -6.19 -11.56
N SER A 143 5.72 -7.51 -11.79
CA SER A 143 6.67 -8.25 -12.61
C SER A 143 6.71 -7.75 -14.06
N HIS A 144 5.55 -7.48 -14.66
CA HIS A 144 5.50 -6.89 -16.01
C HIS A 144 6.10 -5.48 -16.08
N HIS A 145 5.97 -4.69 -15.02
CA HIS A 145 6.58 -3.36 -14.97
C HIS A 145 8.11 -3.45 -14.87
N GLU A 146 8.62 -4.39 -14.06
CA GLU A 146 10.05 -4.68 -13.94
C GLU A 146 10.66 -5.18 -15.25
N GLU A 147 10.00 -6.10 -15.96
CA GLU A 147 10.43 -6.56 -17.29
C GLU A 147 10.55 -5.40 -18.28
N ARG A 148 9.50 -4.57 -18.42
CA ARG A 148 9.48 -3.45 -19.36
C ARG A 148 10.55 -2.41 -19.07
N THR A 149 10.81 -2.14 -17.79
CA THR A 149 11.86 -1.20 -17.38
C THR A 149 13.25 -1.77 -17.63
N SER A 150 13.46 -3.08 -17.47
CA SER A 150 14.72 -3.73 -17.82
C SER A 150 15.01 -3.67 -19.32
N THR A 151 14.02 -3.98 -20.18
CA THR A 151 14.19 -4.00 -21.64
C THR A 151 14.56 -2.64 -22.21
N ARG A 152 13.92 -1.56 -21.72
CA ARG A 152 14.26 -0.18 -22.13
C ARG A 152 15.69 0.19 -21.77
N ARG A 153 16.13 -0.18 -20.55
CA ARG A 153 17.49 0.12 -20.10
C ARG A 153 18.55 -0.57 -20.95
N THR A 154 18.30 -1.81 -21.37
CA THR A 154 19.21 -2.55 -22.25
C THR A 154 19.25 -1.93 -23.65
N GLN A 155 18.12 -1.47 -24.17
CA GLN A 155 18.07 -0.76 -25.47
C GLN A 155 18.83 0.56 -25.43
N ASP A 156 18.64 1.38 -24.40
CA ASP A 156 19.34 2.66 -24.26
C ASP A 156 20.87 2.46 -24.21
N LEU A 157 21.34 1.45 -23.46
CA LEU A 157 22.77 1.11 -23.38
C LEU A 157 23.34 0.63 -24.72
N HIS A 158 22.56 -0.11 -25.52
CA HIS A 158 22.99 -0.56 -26.84
C HIS A 158 23.05 0.58 -27.86
N VAL A 159 22.17 1.57 -27.74
CA VAL A 159 22.21 2.79 -28.57
C VAL A 159 23.44 3.62 -28.24
N ASP A 160 23.77 3.79 -26.95
CA ASP A 160 24.97 4.51 -26.52
C ASP A 160 26.28 3.80 -26.95
N GLU A 161 26.30 2.47 -26.99
CA GLU A 161 27.45 1.68 -27.46
C GLU A 161 27.69 1.79 -28.97
N ILE A 162 26.63 1.93 -29.78
CA ILE A 162 26.73 2.07 -31.24
C ILE A 162 27.12 3.50 -31.67
N LEU A 163 26.81 4.50 -30.85
CA LEU A 163 27.08 5.92 -31.15
C LEU A 163 28.50 6.39 -30.77
N HIS A 164 29.31 5.52 -30.17
CA HIS A 164 30.69 5.79 -29.74
C HIS A 164 31.72 4.95 -30.51
#